data_AF-A0AAP9Y872-F1
#
_entry.id   AF-A0AAP9Y872-F1
#
_cell.length_a   1.000
_cell.length_b   1.000
_cell.length_c   1.000
_cell.angle_alpha   90.00
_cell.angle_beta   90.00
_cell.angle_gamma   90.00
#
_symmetry.space_group_name_H-M   'P 1'
#
loop_
_entity.id
_entity.type
_entity.pdbx_description
1 polymer ?
#
loop_
_entity_poly.entity_id
_entity_poly.type
_entity_poly.pdbx_seq_one_letter_code
_entity_poly.pdbx_strand_id
1 'polypeptide(L)'
;MEARFSQRFPAVTGDLGSIWSCQNEIRNRSRQIGELYTGVNAVISRCIDWEGQAKDAFINSASVEKREIGIWEDGTLQAANALKSYYFTLEWVIGSVNGIRARADELWEQYQAMTPADRAMQEASIKEELSYLQKSYDDAKNELSNQALNTAASLREALYFTPEDIHTVEDEHIDIGDTRSLTDTEINSILAHLSNPSSTLFSIKQGQIGDCHLLASLNAYNQTEAGRRYLASLITPHYGADGKVDGFYVNFPGFGRNRRRVFVQDVLEHGDTAGRSRNADLGSIFEKAFVQSHMGGTRGKFPTWGASGSLSALTMTDISGKLTAPIPLTNSTNAAAMFAAIAAVNTGKPVVAESGLVTGPADVIVGGEPTRIQVSSSHVYTVVGADGNGVTLTNPWGHNDAPNGSRTEATFTMSWRDFFANFGDVTVGRVP
;
A
#
# COMPACT_ATOMS: atom_id res chain seq x y z
N MET A 1 -12.88 -23.73 39.94
CA MET A 1 -11.77 -23.45 39.01
C MET A 1 -10.74 -24.55 39.22
N GLU A 2 -10.50 -25.41 38.22
CA GLU A 2 -9.64 -26.61 38.35
C GLU A 2 -8.25 -26.46 37.70
N ALA A 3 -7.92 -25.27 37.19
CA ALA A 3 -6.69 -24.99 36.44
C ALA A 3 -5.95 -23.79 37.04
N ARG A 4 -4.61 -23.85 37.08
CA ARG A 4 -3.76 -22.71 37.48
C ARG A 4 -4.05 -21.50 36.59
N PHE A 5 -4.13 -20.30 37.18
CA PHE A 5 -4.46 -19.10 36.40
C PHE A 5 -3.46 -18.80 35.28
N SER A 6 -2.17 -19.10 35.46
CA SER A 6 -1.12 -18.95 34.44
C SER A 6 -1.37 -19.74 33.16
N GLN A 7 -2.20 -20.79 33.20
CA GLN A 7 -2.56 -21.57 32.01
C GLN A 7 -3.41 -20.76 31.01
N ARG A 8 -4.01 -19.65 31.44
CA ARG A 8 -4.71 -18.70 30.56
C ARG A 8 -3.78 -17.90 29.67
N PHE A 9 -2.49 -17.84 30.00
CA PHE A 9 -1.51 -16.99 29.33
C PHE A 9 -0.40 -17.85 28.70
N PRO A 10 -0.61 -18.42 27.50
CA PRO A 10 0.41 -19.23 26.84
C PRO A 10 1.76 -18.52 26.74
N ALA A 11 2.84 -19.24 27.05
CA ALA A 11 4.18 -18.70 26.93
C ALA A 11 4.48 -18.29 25.48
N VAL A 12 5.21 -17.19 25.31
CA VAL A 12 5.74 -16.78 24.02
C VAL A 12 7.17 -17.31 23.91
N THR A 13 7.49 -17.95 22.79
CA THR A 13 8.79 -18.52 22.50
C THR A 13 9.35 -17.94 21.22
N GLY A 14 10.68 -17.92 21.09
CA GLY A 14 11.37 -17.58 19.85
C GLY A 14 12.87 -17.70 20.03
N ASP A 15 13.59 -17.84 18.92
CA ASP A 15 15.04 -17.94 18.93
C ASP A 15 15.66 -16.55 18.79
N LEU A 16 15.82 -15.88 19.93
CA LEU A 16 16.48 -14.58 20.03
C LEU A 16 17.91 -14.63 19.48
N GLY A 17 18.64 -15.72 19.73
CA GLY A 17 20.02 -15.90 19.27
C GLY A 17 20.13 -15.93 17.75
N SER A 18 19.24 -16.69 17.09
CA SER A 18 19.17 -16.75 15.63
C SER A 18 18.79 -15.40 15.01
N ILE A 19 17.83 -14.67 15.59
CA ILE A 19 17.45 -13.33 15.09
C ILE A 19 18.63 -12.36 15.20
N TRP A 20 19.33 -12.35 16.35
CA TRP A 20 20.50 -11.50 16.57
C TRP A 20 21.65 -11.85 15.62
N SER A 21 21.92 -13.14 15.42
CA SER A 21 22.91 -13.62 14.47
C SER A 21 22.59 -13.19 13.04
N CYS A 22 21.33 -13.33 12.61
CA CYS A 22 20.88 -12.94 11.29
C CYS A 22 21.06 -11.43 11.04
N GLN A 23 20.66 -10.58 12.00
CA GLN A 23 20.88 -9.13 11.84
C GLN A 23 22.39 -8.81 11.73
N ASN A 24 23.23 -9.43 12.57
CA ASN A 24 24.67 -9.19 12.53
C ASN A 24 25.30 -9.60 11.20
N GLU A 25 24.85 -10.72 10.63
CA GLU A 25 25.29 -11.15 9.30
C GLU A 25 24.93 -10.11 8.23
N ILE A 26 23.67 -9.66 8.18
CA ILE A 26 23.24 -8.65 7.20
C ILE A 26 24.01 -7.33 7.41
N ARG A 27 24.23 -6.92 8.66
CA ARG A 27 25.03 -5.73 8.97
C ARG A 27 26.48 -5.87 8.53
N ASN A 28 27.08 -7.05 8.65
CA ASN A 28 28.42 -7.30 8.14
C ASN A 28 28.46 -7.24 6.61
N ARG A 29 27.42 -7.76 5.93
CA ARG A 29 27.28 -7.64 4.46
C ARG A 29 27.18 -6.17 4.02
N SER A 30 26.40 -5.35 4.73
CA SER A 30 26.34 -3.90 4.49
C SER A 30 27.72 -3.25 4.51
N ARG A 31 28.54 -3.56 5.53
CA ARG A 31 29.93 -3.06 5.60
C ARG A 31 30.80 -3.50 4.42
N GLN A 32 30.68 -4.77 4.01
CA GLN A 32 31.41 -5.30 2.85
C GLN A 32 30.99 -4.59 1.55
N ILE A 33 29.70 -4.24 1.41
CA ILE A 33 29.19 -3.47 0.28
C ILE A 33 29.74 -2.03 0.32
N GLY A 34 29.79 -1.39 1.49
CA GLY A 34 30.41 -0.07 1.66
C GLY A 34 31.93 -0.04 1.35
N GLU A 35 32.63 -1.15 1.59
CA GLU A 35 34.02 -1.32 1.14
C GLU A 35 34.13 -1.34 -0.39
N LEU A 36 33.20 -1.99 -1.10
CA LEU A 36 33.12 -1.97 -2.56
C LEU A 36 32.87 -0.55 -3.09
N TYR A 37 31.96 0.20 -2.46
CA TYR A 37 31.68 1.60 -2.80
C TYR A 37 32.97 2.44 -2.75
N THR A 38 33.73 2.28 -1.66
CA THR A 38 35.02 2.97 -1.48
C THR A 38 36.04 2.54 -2.54
N GLY A 39 36.05 1.25 -2.89
CA GLY A 39 36.88 0.68 -3.95
C GLY A 39 36.59 1.31 -5.32
N VAL A 40 35.32 1.38 -5.73
CA VAL A 40 34.90 2.01 -7.00
C VAL A 40 35.31 3.48 -7.02
N ASN A 41 35.11 4.20 -5.91
CA ASN A 41 35.51 5.61 -5.81
C ASN A 41 37.03 5.81 -6.00
N ALA A 42 37.84 4.90 -5.45
CA ALA A 42 39.28 4.91 -5.62
C ALA A 42 39.70 4.62 -7.08
N VAL A 43 39.01 3.72 -7.79
CA VAL A 43 39.27 3.47 -9.22
C VAL A 43 38.93 4.70 -10.05
N ILE A 44 37.77 5.33 -9.82
CA ILE A 44 37.38 6.58 -10.51
C ILE A 44 38.46 7.65 -10.36
N SER A 45 38.98 7.83 -9.14
CA SER A 45 40.02 8.83 -8.86
C SER A 45 41.37 8.52 -9.54
N ARG A 46 41.68 7.26 -9.84
CA ARG A 46 42.90 6.86 -10.58
C ARG A 46 42.81 7.13 -12.07
N CYS A 47 41.62 7.36 -12.62
CA CYS A 47 41.40 7.69 -14.02
C CYS A 47 41.42 9.20 -14.29
N ILE A 48 41.94 10.02 -13.38
CA ILE A 48 41.90 11.49 -13.48
C ILE A 48 42.60 12.02 -14.73
N ASP A 49 43.70 11.37 -15.13
CA ASP A 49 44.53 11.73 -16.30
C ASP A 49 44.00 11.18 -17.62
N TRP A 50 42.92 10.38 -17.61
CA TRP A 50 42.27 9.97 -18.86
C TRP A 50 41.58 11.17 -19.51
N GLU A 51 41.39 11.13 -20.82
CA GLU A 51 40.70 12.16 -21.59
C GLU A 51 39.84 11.54 -22.69
N GLY A 52 38.85 12.30 -23.17
CA GLY A 52 37.98 11.91 -24.29
C GLY A 52 36.84 10.95 -23.90
N GLN A 53 36.10 10.51 -24.93
CA GLN A 53 34.81 9.80 -24.78
C GLN A 53 34.89 8.51 -23.95
N ALA A 54 36.04 7.83 -23.93
CA ALA A 54 36.24 6.63 -23.13
C ALA A 54 36.26 6.93 -21.62
N LYS A 55 36.81 8.08 -21.20
CA LYS A 55 36.74 8.54 -19.81
C LYS A 55 35.31 8.86 -19.41
N ASP A 56 34.60 9.61 -20.25
CA ASP A 56 33.23 10.02 -19.95
C ASP A 56 32.32 8.78 -19.81
N ALA A 57 32.44 7.82 -20.72
CA ALA A 57 31.71 6.55 -20.65
C ALA A 57 32.06 5.75 -19.38
N PHE A 58 33.34 5.67 -19.02
CA PHE A 58 33.77 5.01 -17.79
C PHE A 58 33.24 5.69 -16.53
N ILE A 59 33.37 7.02 -16.41
CA ILE A 59 32.90 7.78 -15.24
C ILE A 59 31.38 7.64 -15.10
N ASN A 60 30.63 7.71 -16.20
CA ASN A 60 29.18 7.54 -16.18
C ASN A 60 28.80 6.13 -15.69
N SER A 61 29.38 5.09 -16.29
CA SER A 61 29.11 3.71 -15.88
C SER A 61 29.50 3.44 -14.42
N ALA A 62 30.68 3.91 -13.98
CA ALA A 62 31.14 3.73 -12.61
C ALA A 62 30.29 4.53 -11.60
N SER A 63 29.74 5.69 -11.99
CA SER A 63 28.85 6.48 -11.15
C SER A 63 27.48 5.82 -10.98
N VAL A 64 26.95 5.18 -12.02
CA VAL A 64 25.73 4.35 -11.94
C VAL A 64 25.96 3.16 -11.00
N GLU A 65 27.03 2.40 -11.21
CA GLU A 65 27.37 1.25 -10.34
C GLU A 65 27.55 1.69 -8.87
N LYS A 66 28.21 2.83 -8.65
CA LYS A 66 28.39 3.42 -7.33
C LYS A 66 27.06 3.77 -6.65
N ARG A 67 26.08 4.29 -7.40
CA ARG A 67 24.72 4.56 -6.90
C ARG A 67 24.04 3.27 -6.47
N GLU A 68 24.09 2.23 -7.31
CA GLU A 68 23.52 0.92 -6.99
C GLU A 68 24.13 0.32 -5.72
N ILE A 69 25.47 0.31 -5.62
CA ILE A 69 26.17 -0.18 -4.41
C ILE A 69 25.70 0.59 -3.16
N GLY A 70 25.51 1.91 -3.26
CA GLY A 70 24.99 2.72 -2.16
C GLY A 70 23.58 2.32 -1.73
N ILE A 71 22.69 2.04 -2.69
CA ILE A 71 21.33 1.54 -2.43
C ILE A 71 21.40 0.18 -1.71
N TRP A 72 22.27 -0.73 -2.15
CA TRP A 72 22.48 -2.03 -1.50
C TRP A 72 23.05 -1.90 -0.08
N GLU A 73 24.01 -1.00 0.14
CA GLU A 73 24.60 -0.76 1.46
C GLU A 73 23.54 -0.26 2.44
N ASP A 74 22.75 0.73 2.03
CA ASP A 74 21.69 1.32 2.84
C ASP A 74 20.56 0.32 3.10
N GLY A 75 20.05 -0.34 2.06
CA GLY A 75 19.00 -1.36 2.17
C GLY A 75 19.39 -2.51 3.10
N THR A 76 20.61 -3.03 2.99
CA THR A 76 21.09 -4.07 3.92
C THR A 76 21.21 -3.54 5.35
N LEU A 77 21.65 -2.30 5.57
CA LEU A 77 21.68 -1.69 6.91
C LEU A 77 20.28 -1.51 7.50
N GLN A 78 19.32 -1.03 6.71
CA GLN A 78 17.92 -0.90 7.10
C GLN A 78 17.30 -2.25 7.47
N ALA A 79 17.50 -3.29 6.65
CA ALA A 79 17.06 -4.65 6.91
C ALA A 79 17.61 -5.19 8.26
N ALA A 80 18.90 -4.94 8.51
CA ALA A 80 19.55 -5.33 9.75
C ALA A 80 18.97 -4.58 10.97
N ASN A 81 18.65 -3.28 10.83
CA ASN A 81 17.99 -2.51 11.88
C ASN A 81 16.54 -2.99 12.14
N ALA A 82 15.78 -3.36 11.11
CA ALA A 82 14.43 -3.90 11.25
C ALA A 82 14.40 -5.22 12.04
N LEU A 83 15.38 -6.10 11.80
CA LEU A 83 15.57 -7.34 12.57
C LEU A 83 15.99 -7.06 14.02
N LYS A 84 16.87 -6.08 14.24
CA LYS A 84 17.26 -5.64 15.58
C LYS A 84 16.05 -5.11 16.38
N SER A 85 15.17 -4.33 15.76
CA SER A 85 13.93 -3.87 16.40
C SER A 85 13.01 -5.04 16.76
N TYR A 86 12.82 -6.01 15.85
CA TYR A 86 12.05 -7.21 16.15
C TYR A 86 12.62 -8.03 17.30
N TYR A 87 13.96 -8.18 17.36
CA TYR A 87 14.65 -8.85 18.47
C TYR A 87 14.24 -8.23 19.83
N PHE A 88 14.36 -6.91 19.97
CA PHE A 88 14.08 -6.25 21.25
C PHE A 88 12.60 -6.31 21.62
N THR A 89 11.69 -6.19 20.65
CA THR A 89 10.25 -6.37 20.92
C THR A 89 9.95 -7.81 21.36
N LEU A 90 10.54 -8.82 20.70
CA LEU A 90 10.35 -10.22 21.10
C LEU A 90 10.90 -10.49 22.50
N GLU A 91 12.09 -9.98 22.82
CA GLU A 91 12.70 -10.08 24.15
C GLU A 91 11.81 -9.45 25.23
N TRP A 92 11.31 -8.23 24.97
CA TRP A 92 10.38 -7.55 25.87
C TRP A 92 9.06 -8.31 26.07
N VAL A 93 8.48 -8.87 25.00
CA VAL A 93 7.23 -9.65 25.10
C VAL A 93 7.44 -10.96 25.86
N ILE A 94 8.55 -11.66 25.62
CA ILE A 94 8.90 -12.86 26.39
C ILE A 94 8.99 -12.52 27.88
N GLY A 95 9.71 -11.43 28.23
CA GLY A 95 9.81 -10.95 29.61
C GLY A 95 8.45 -10.59 30.21
N SER A 96 7.64 -9.81 29.49
CA SER A 96 6.32 -9.36 29.94
C SER A 96 5.36 -10.54 30.17
N VAL A 97 5.29 -11.49 29.22
CA VAL A 97 4.43 -12.68 29.35
C VAL A 97 4.89 -13.58 30.51
N ASN A 98 6.20 -13.73 30.72
CA ASN A 98 6.71 -14.48 31.87
C ASN A 98 6.34 -13.80 33.20
N GLY A 99 6.42 -12.46 33.28
CA GLY A 99 5.95 -11.70 34.43
C GLY A 99 4.44 -11.85 34.69
N ILE A 100 3.62 -11.78 33.64
CA ILE A 100 2.17 -12.02 33.72
C ILE A 100 1.87 -13.43 34.25
N ARG A 101 2.57 -14.44 33.72
CA ARG A 101 2.40 -15.84 34.15
C ARG A 101 2.79 -16.02 35.61
N ALA A 102 3.92 -15.44 36.05
CA ALA A 102 4.36 -15.49 37.44
C ALA A 102 3.32 -14.83 38.37
N ARG A 103 2.81 -13.65 38.01
CA ARG A 103 1.77 -12.98 38.81
C ARG A 103 0.47 -13.79 38.87
N ALA A 104 0.09 -14.42 37.77
CA ALA A 104 -1.07 -15.30 37.74
C ALA A 104 -0.88 -16.54 38.63
N ASP A 105 0.33 -17.11 38.69
CA ASP A 105 0.66 -18.21 39.60
C ASP A 105 0.61 -17.76 41.08
N GLU A 106 1.14 -16.59 41.41
CA GLU A 106 1.03 -16.01 42.76
C GLU A 106 -0.44 -15.83 43.19
N LEU A 107 -1.28 -15.30 42.31
CA LEU A 107 -2.72 -15.13 42.58
C LEU A 107 -3.42 -16.48 42.76
N TRP A 108 -3.00 -17.48 42.00
CA TRP A 108 -3.53 -18.83 42.14
C TRP A 108 -3.15 -19.44 43.48
N GLU A 109 -1.90 -19.28 43.93
CA GLU A 109 -1.45 -19.76 45.24
C GLU A 109 -2.19 -19.07 46.39
N GLN A 110 -2.36 -17.75 46.31
CA GLN A 110 -3.16 -16.97 47.26
C GLN A 110 -4.61 -17.47 47.31
N TYR A 111 -5.24 -17.65 46.15
CA TYR A 111 -6.61 -18.17 46.06
C TYR A 111 -6.74 -19.57 46.68
N GLN A 112 -5.77 -20.45 46.44
CA GLN A 112 -5.75 -21.81 47.01
C GLN A 112 -5.58 -21.80 48.53
N ALA A 113 -4.79 -20.87 49.08
CA ALA A 113 -4.59 -20.75 50.52
C ALA A 113 -5.82 -20.18 51.27
N MET A 114 -6.73 -19.48 50.59
CA MET A 114 -7.93 -18.87 51.20
C MET A 114 -8.99 -19.91 51.61
N THR A 115 -9.71 -19.61 52.69
CA THR A 115 -10.92 -20.36 53.05
C THR A 115 -12.05 -20.12 52.04
N PRO A 116 -13.08 -20.99 51.95
CA PRO A 116 -14.20 -20.77 51.03
C PRO A 116 -14.92 -19.42 51.24
N ALA A 117 -15.03 -18.95 52.49
CA ALA A 117 -15.65 -17.66 52.80
C ALA A 117 -14.81 -16.47 52.31
N ASP A 118 -13.49 -16.53 52.51
CA ASP A 118 -12.57 -15.48 52.03
C ASP A 118 -12.51 -15.45 50.50
N ARG A 119 -12.53 -16.62 49.86
CA ARG A 119 -12.61 -16.71 48.39
C ARG A 119 -13.86 -16.02 47.85
N ALA A 120 -15.02 -16.22 48.49
CA ALA A 120 -16.26 -15.58 48.08
C ALA A 120 -16.19 -14.05 48.23
N MET A 121 -15.56 -13.54 49.30
CA MET A 121 -15.36 -12.10 49.49
C MET A 121 -14.36 -11.48 48.50
N GLN A 122 -13.31 -12.22 48.12
CA GLN A 122 -12.22 -11.73 47.25
C GLN A 122 -12.44 -12.03 45.77
N GLU A 123 -13.51 -12.76 45.40
CA GLU A 123 -13.73 -13.25 44.04
C GLU A 123 -13.75 -12.12 43.00
N ALA A 124 -14.36 -10.98 43.32
CA ALA A 124 -14.43 -9.83 42.43
C ALA A 124 -13.04 -9.22 42.16
N SER A 125 -12.25 -9.03 43.21
CA SER A 125 -10.88 -8.49 43.13
C SER A 125 -9.96 -9.40 42.29
N ILE A 126 -10.03 -10.72 42.52
CA ILE A 126 -9.25 -11.70 41.75
C ILE A 126 -9.65 -11.69 40.28
N LYS A 127 -10.96 -11.60 39.97
CA LYS A 127 -11.44 -11.49 38.58
C LYS A 127 -10.96 -10.20 37.92
N GLU A 128 -10.95 -9.08 38.63
CA GLU A 128 -10.44 -7.80 38.14
C GLU A 128 -8.95 -7.91 37.80
N GLU A 129 -8.15 -8.47 38.70
CA GLU A 129 -6.71 -8.62 38.47
C GLU A 129 -6.41 -9.58 37.31
N LEU A 130 -7.14 -10.69 37.19
CA LEU A 130 -7.02 -11.58 36.03
C LEU A 130 -7.42 -10.89 34.72
N SER A 131 -8.39 -9.98 34.75
CA SER A 131 -8.80 -9.21 33.57
C SER A 131 -7.74 -8.21 33.16
N TYR A 132 -7.08 -7.57 34.14
CA TYR A 132 -5.92 -6.72 33.90
C TYR A 132 -4.76 -7.49 33.27
N LEU A 133 -4.42 -8.66 33.82
CA LEU A 133 -3.38 -9.53 33.26
C LEU A 133 -3.70 -9.99 31.83
N GLN A 134 -4.97 -10.31 31.55
CA GLN A 134 -5.42 -10.65 30.20
C GLN A 134 -5.23 -9.49 29.22
N LYS A 135 -5.62 -8.28 29.60
CA LYS A 135 -5.41 -7.10 28.76
C LYS A 135 -3.91 -6.87 28.48
N SER A 136 -3.06 -6.91 29.50
CA SER A 136 -1.60 -6.78 29.31
C SER A 136 -1.01 -7.88 28.42
N TYR A 137 -1.53 -9.11 28.53
CA TYR A 137 -1.13 -10.22 27.66
C TYR A 137 -1.50 -9.95 26.20
N ASP A 138 -2.75 -9.54 25.96
CA ASP A 138 -3.25 -9.23 24.61
C ASP A 138 -2.50 -8.04 24.00
N ASP A 139 -2.23 -6.99 24.78
CA ASP A 139 -1.43 -5.84 24.37
C ASP A 139 0.00 -6.26 23.97
N ALA A 140 0.68 -7.09 24.77
CA ALA A 140 2.01 -7.59 24.43
C ALA A 140 2.01 -8.47 23.16
N LYS A 141 0.98 -9.32 22.99
CA LYS A 141 0.82 -10.15 21.79
C LYS A 141 0.54 -9.31 20.54
N ASN A 142 -0.25 -8.27 20.67
CA ASN A 142 -0.57 -7.33 19.59
C ASN A 142 0.69 -6.56 19.18
N GLU A 143 1.49 -6.10 20.13
CA GLU A 143 2.76 -5.42 19.87
C GLU A 143 3.74 -6.32 19.11
N LEU A 144 3.92 -7.57 19.54
CA LEU A 144 4.76 -8.53 18.79
C LEU A 144 4.25 -8.76 17.37
N SER A 145 2.93 -8.90 17.21
CA SER A 145 2.34 -9.12 15.88
C SER A 145 2.50 -7.90 14.97
N ASN A 146 2.34 -6.69 15.52
CA ASN A 146 2.55 -5.44 14.79
C ASN A 146 4.02 -5.28 14.40
N GLN A 147 4.96 -5.53 15.32
CA GLN A 147 6.37 -5.46 15.00
C GLN A 147 6.80 -6.51 13.97
N ALA A 148 6.22 -7.71 13.98
CA ALA A 148 6.46 -8.71 12.94
C ALA A 148 6.02 -8.20 11.55
N LEU A 149 4.88 -7.51 11.47
CA LEU A 149 4.40 -6.90 10.21
C LEU A 149 5.30 -5.75 9.76
N ASN A 150 5.72 -4.89 10.69
CA ASN A 150 6.64 -3.79 10.41
C ASN A 150 7.97 -4.33 9.89
N THR A 151 8.58 -5.28 10.59
CA THR A 151 9.85 -5.88 10.18
C THR A 151 9.73 -6.59 8.83
N ALA A 152 8.63 -7.31 8.55
CA ALA A 152 8.43 -7.93 7.25
C ALA A 152 8.30 -6.89 6.12
N ALA A 153 7.61 -5.78 6.37
CA ALA A 153 7.45 -4.69 5.42
C ALA A 153 8.77 -3.95 5.17
N SER A 154 9.52 -3.61 6.23
CA SER A 154 10.85 -3.00 6.11
C SER A 154 11.85 -3.91 5.42
N LEU A 155 11.85 -5.22 5.72
CA LEU A 155 12.72 -6.18 5.02
C LEU A 155 12.40 -6.28 3.54
N ARG A 156 11.11 -6.18 3.16
CA ARG A 156 10.74 -6.11 1.76
C ARG A 156 11.30 -4.83 1.17
N GLU A 157 10.89 -3.66 1.65
CA GLU A 157 11.32 -2.38 1.06
C GLU A 157 12.84 -2.28 0.94
N ALA A 158 13.56 -2.67 1.99
CA ALA A 158 15.00 -2.54 2.04
C ALA A 158 15.77 -3.53 1.15
N LEU A 159 15.16 -4.64 0.74
CA LEU A 159 15.82 -5.70 -0.06
C LEU A 159 15.07 -5.99 -1.38
N TYR A 160 14.03 -5.22 -1.70
CA TYR A 160 13.18 -5.41 -2.86
C TYR A 160 13.70 -4.59 -4.04
N PHE A 161 13.83 -5.28 -5.17
CA PHE A 161 14.03 -4.67 -6.48
C PHE A 161 12.73 -4.81 -7.23
N THR A 162 12.16 -3.70 -7.68
CA THR A 162 11.08 -3.75 -8.67
C THR A 162 11.67 -4.48 -9.89
N PRO A 163 11.07 -5.59 -10.35
CA PRO A 163 11.53 -6.24 -11.56
C PRO A 163 11.54 -5.24 -12.72
N GLU A 164 12.64 -5.21 -13.47
CA GLU A 164 12.79 -4.31 -14.62
C GLU A 164 11.59 -4.44 -15.57
N ASP A 165 11.06 -3.28 -15.96
CA ASP A 165 9.93 -3.12 -16.87
C ASP A 165 10.30 -2.07 -17.91
N ILE A 166 11.24 -2.46 -18.79
CA ILE A 166 11.83 -1.56 -19.78
C ILE A 166 10.91 -1.42 -20.99
N HIS A 167 10.52 -0.18 -21.28
CA HIS A 167 9.74 0.21 -22.44
C HIS A 167 10.48 1.24 -23.29
N THR A 168 10.23 1.23 -24.60
CA THR A 168 10.68 2.31 -25.49
C THR A 168 9.58 3.35 -25.63
N VAL A 169 9.84 4.57 -25.17
CA VAL A 169 8.93 5.72 -25.26
C VAL A 169 9.70 6.86 -25.92
N GLU A 170 9.21 7.37 -27.05
CA GLU A 170 9.85 8.50 -27.78
C GLU A 170 11.35 8.27 -28.06
N ASP A 171 11.72 7.04 -28.47
CA ASP A 171 13.09 6.58 -28.74
C ASP A 171 14.04 6.50 -27.51
N GLU A 172 13.52 6.69 -26.29
CA GLU A 172 14.24 6.47 -25.04
C GLU A 172 13.82 5.15 -24.37
N HIS A 173 14.78 4.44 -23.78
CA HIS A 173 14.50 3.28 -22.94
C HIS A 173 14.24 3.75 -21.51
N ILE A 174 13.03 3.53 -21.03
CA ILE A 174 12.56 3.92 -19.70
C ILE A 174 12.21 2.64 -18.93
N ASP A 175 12.66 2.52 -17.69
CA ASP A 175 12.16 1.48 -16.79
C ASP A 175 10.95 2.04 -16.03
N ILE A 176 9.77 1.50 -16.30
CA ILE A 176 8.52 1.93 -15.64
C ILE A 176 8.59 1.68 -14.11
N GLY A 177 9.43 0.73 -13.68
CA GLY A 177 9.69 0.41 -12.29
C GLY A 177 10.60 1.39 -11.55
N ASP A 178 11.18 2.39 -12.23
CA ASP A 178 12.07 3.39 -11.64
C ASP A 178 11.39 4.17 -10.51
N THR A 179 12.19 4.47 -9.48
CA THR A 179 11.71 5.15 -8.28
C THR A 179 12.53 6.38 -7.93
N ARG A 180 11.89 7.28 -7.19
CA ARG A 180 12.53 8.44 -6.58
C ARG A 180 12.12 8.57 -5.11
N SER A 181 13.03 9.08 -4.30
CA SER A 181 12.73 9.40 -2.90
C SER A 181 11.64 10.48 -2.80
N LEU A 182 10.88 10.42 -1.70
CA LEU A 182 10.00 11.49 -1.27
C LEU A 182 10.83 12.69 -0.80
N THR A 183 10.34 13.89 -1.07
CA THR A 183 10.88 15.14 -0.53
C THR A 183 10.22 15.48 0.80
N ASP A 184 10.90 16.27 1.64
CA ASP A 184 10.35 16.76 2.91
C ASP A 184 9.01 17.51 2.72
N THR A 185 8.84 18.23 1.61
CA THR A 185 7.59 18.93 1.30
C THR A 185 6.46 17.95 1.02
N GLU A 186 6.71 16.89 0.26
CA GLU A 186 5.73 15.83 -0.01
C GLU A 186 5.35 15.09 1.27
N ILE A 187 6.33 14.72 2.11
CA ILE A 187 6.09 14.06 3.41
C ILE A 187 5.17 14.93 4.29
N ASN A 188 5.50 16.22 4.43
CA ASN A 188 4.69 17.14 5.23
C ASN A 188 3.27 17.34 4.67
N SER A 189 3.13 17.39 3.34
CA SER A 189 1.83 17.47 2.68
C SER A 189 0.97 16.22 2.95
N ILE A 190 1.56 15.03 2.80
CA ILE A 190 0.90 13.75 3.09
C ILE A 190 0.47 13.70 4.56
N LEU A 191 1.33 14.09 5.51
CA LEU A 191 1.01 14.13 6.94
C LEU A 191 -0.17 15.07 7.24
N ALA A 192 -0.25 16.23 6.56
CA ALA A 192 -1.35 17.17 6.71
C ALA A 192 -2.67 16.56 6.23
N HIS A 193 -2.68 15.88 5.07
CA HIS A 193 -3.87 15.20 4.54
C HIS A 193 -4.29 14.00 5.40
N LEU A 194 -3.33 13.24 5.96
CA LEU A 194 -3.63 12.16 6.91
C LEU A 194 -4.29 12.70 8.19
N SER A 195 -3.81 13.85 8.69
CA SER A 195 -4.35 14.48 9.90
C SER A 195 -5.73 15.09 9.69
N ASN A 196 -6.06 15.49 8.46
CA ASN A 196 -7.35 16.10 8.12
C ASN A 196 -7.88 15.59 6.76
N PRO A 197 -8.53 14.41 6.71
CA PRO A 197 -9.07 13.83 5.48
C PRO A 197 -10.41 14.46 5.03
N SER A 198 -10.71 15.70 5.42
CA SER A 198 -11.97 16.37 5.10
C SER A 198 -12.05 16.83 3.64
N SER A 199 -10.92 17.15 3.01
CA SER A 199 -10.79 17.42 1.57
C SER A 199 -10.22 16.23 0.81
N THR A 200 -10.33 16.26 -0.51
CA THR A 200 -9.67 15.32 -1.44
C THR A 200 -8.23 15.02 -1.02
N LEU A 201 -7.88 13.73 -0.91
CA LEU A 201 -6.55 13.29 -0.45
C LEU A 201 -5.47 13.35 -1.54
N PHE A 202 -5.89 13.20 -2.79
CA PHE A 202 -5.03 13.15 -3.99
C PHE A 202 -5.86 13.43 -5.24
N SER A 203 -5.18 13.84 -6.32
CA SER A 203 -5.80 13.98 -7.65
C SER A 203 -5.23 12.95 -8.58
N ILE A 204 -6.09 12.19 -9.26
CA ILE A 204 -5.62 11.08 -10.07
C ILE A 204 -5.24 11.54 -11.46
N LYS A 205 -4.05 11.13 -11.87
CA LYS A 205 -3.57 11.17 -13.23
C LYS A 205 -2.56 10.04 -13.42
N GLN A 206 -3.08 8.90 -13.86
CA GLN A 206 -2.32 7.71 -14.19
C GLN A 206 -1.14 8.03 -15.10
N GLY A 207 0.02 7.51 -14.73
CA GLY A 207 1.25 7.56 -15.51
C GLY A 207 1.31 6.46 -16.56
N GLN A 208 2.46 5.79 -16.65
CA GLN A 208 2.75 4.77 -17.66
C GLN A 208 2.41 3.35 -17.20
N ILE A 209 1.95 3.18 -15.96
CA ILE A 209 1.59 1.89 -15.37
C ILE A 209 0.14 1.54 -15.75
N GLY A 210 -0.12 0.28 -16.07
CA GLY A 210 -1.44 -0.23 -16.47
C GLY A 210 -2.36 -0.53 -15.29
N ASP A 211 -2.40 0.33 -14.27
CA ASP A 211 -3.07 0.11 -12.98
C ASP A 211 -4.34 0.96 -12.79
N CYS A 212 -5.03 1.29 -13.89
CA CYS A 212 -6.28 2.04 -13.87
C CYS A 212 -7.31 1.52 -12.87
N HIS A 213 -7.33 0.20 -12.65
CA HIS A 213 -8.18 -0.49 -11.66
C HIS A 213 -7.90 -0.05 -10.22
N LEU A 214 -6.64 0.23 -9.88
CA LEU A 214 -6.22 0.74 -8.58
C LEU A 214 -6.60 2.19 -8.45
N LEU A 215 -6.15 3.03 -9.38
CA LEU A 215 -6.36 4.47 -9.32
C LEU A 215 -7.86 4.80 -9.32
N ALA A 216 -8.65 4.24 -10.23
CA ALA A 216 -10.10 4.45 -10.23
C ALA A 216 -10.76 3.99 -8.91
N SER A 217 -10.30 2.87 -8.34
CA SER A 217 -10.82 2.39 -7.05
C SER A 217 -10.47 3.34 -5.91
N LEU A 218 -9.21 3.79 -5.81
CA LEU A 218 -8.76 4.78 -4.83
C LEU A 218 -9.56 6.08 -4.96
N ASN A 219 -9.79 6.57 -6.18
CA ASN A 219 -10.61 7.75 -6.41
C ASN A 219 -12.04 7.57 -5.91
N ALA A 220 -12.61 6.37 -6.08
CA ALA A 220 -13.97 6.06 -5.67
C ALA A 220 -14.12 6.19 -4.15
N TYR A 221 -13.13 5.74 -3.38
CA TYR A 221 -13.08 6.01 -1.93
C TYR A 221 -12.86 7.50 -1.64
N ASN A 222 -12.04 8.18 -2.43
CA ASN A 222 -11.72 9.60 -2.24
C ASN A 222 -12.93 10.54 -2.45
N GLN A 223 -14.01 10.08 -3.12
CA GLN A 223 -15.22 10.89 -3.37
C GLN A 223 -15.96 11.29 -2.08
N THR A 224 -15.87 10.49 -1.02
CA THR A 224 -16.64 10.74 0.21
C THR A 224 -15.74 10.89 1.42
N GLU A 225 -16.18 11.66 2.41
CA GLU A 225 -15.40 11.84 3.64
C GLU A 225 -15.18 10.51 4.38
N ALA A 226 -16.18 9.64 4.40
CA ALA A 226 -16.06 8.31 4.99
C ALA A 226 -15.00 7.46 4.26
N GLY A 227 -14.99 7.48 2.93
CA GLY A 227 -13.97 6.78 2.15
C GLY A 227 -12.57 7.39 2.31
N ARG A 228 -12.44 8.72 2.39
CA ARG A 228 -11.16 9.39 2.68
C ARG A 228 -10.62 9.05 4.07
N ARG A 229 -11.47 9.12 5.10
CA ARG A 229 -11.10 8.68 6.46
C ARG A 229 -10.65 7.23 6.48
N TYR A 230 -11.31 6.38 5.70
CA TYR A 230 -10.91 4.99 5.55
C TYR A 230 -9.53 4.86 4.89
N LEU A 231 -9.29 5.47 3.73
CA LEU A 231 -7.98 5.46 3.08
C LEU A 231 -6.89 6.00 4.02
N ALA A 232 -7.12 7.13 4.69
CA ALA A 232 -6.18 7.68 5.65
C ALA A 232 -5.87 6.69 6.80
N SER A 233 -6.87 5.94 7.27
CA SER A 233 -6.67 4.92 8.31
C SER A 233 -5.82 3.72 7.89
N LEU A 234 -5.67 3.50 6.57
CA LEU A 234 -4.79 2.44 6.05
C LEU A 234 -3.32 2.84 6.09
N ILE A 235 -3.01 4.12 6.25
CA ILE A 235 -1.66 4.67 6.24
C ILE A 235 -1.21 5.02 7.67
N THR A 236 0.02 4.64 8.01
CA THR A 236 0.64 5.01 9.28
C THR A 236 2.04 5.57 9.01
N PRO A 237 2.40 6.77 9.49
CA PRO A 237 3.76 7.29 9.36
C PRO A 237 4.77 6.35 10.01
N HIS A 238 5.88 6.10 9.32
CA HIS A 238 7.05 5.46 9.90
C HIS A 238 8.02 6.54 10.37
N TYR A 239 8.69 6.30 11.50
CA TYR A 239 9.67 7.22 12.05
C TYR A 239 11.05 6.58 12.02
N GLY A 240 11.99 7.25 11.36
CA GLY A 240 13.38 6.88 11.35
C GLY A 240 14.06 7.04 12.71
N ALA A 241 15.33 6.65 12.79
CA ALA A 241 16.10 6.69 14.03
C ALA A 241 16.31 8.12 14.58
N ASP A 242 16.20 9.14 13.74
CA ASP A 242 16.28 10.56 14.13
C ASP A 242 14.95 11.13 14.61
N GLY A 243 13.90 10.31 14.67
CA GLY A 243 12.56 10.69 15.07
C GLY A 243 11.77 11.47 14.01
N LYS A 244 12.27 11.56 12.77
CA LYS A 244 11.54 12.15 11.64
C LYS A 244 10.79 11.08 10.86
N VAL A 245 9.77 11.52 10.14
CA VAL A 245 9.07 10.64 9.19
C VAL A 245 9.93 10.47 7.96
N ASP A 246 10.26 9.23 7.63
CA ASP A 246 11.07 8.83 6.46
C ASP A 246 10.28 7.96 5.47
N GLY A 247 9.02 7.63 5.79
CA GLY A 247 8.15 6.86 4.93
C GLY A 247 6.81 6.52 5.59
N PHE A 248 6.06 5.64 4.95
CA PHE A 248 4.70 5.30 5.35
C PHE A 248 4.45 3.80 5.27
N TYR A 249 3.81 3.24 6.30
CA TYR A 249 3.20 1.92 6.20
C TYR A 249 1.83 2.04 5.57
N VAL A 250 1.56 1.21 4.56
CA VAL A 250 0.25 1.07 3.92
C VAL A 250 -0.30 -0.32 4.21
N ASN A 251 -1.54 -0.40 4.66
CA ASN A 251 -2.24 -1.65 4.88
C ASN A 251 -3.26 -1.94 3.78
N PHE A 252 -3.18 -3.11 3.17
CA PHE A 252 -4.19 -3.69 2.28
C PHE A 252 -4.85 -4.87 2.99
N PRO A 253 -6.00 -4.67 3.66
CA PRO A 253 -6.62 -5.69 4.49
C PRO A 253 -7.04 -6.96 3.75
N GLY A 254 -7.23 -6.91 2.43
CA GLY A 254 -7.57 -8.06 1.60
C GLY A 254 -6.39 -8.97 1.27
N PHE A 255 -5.16 -8.50 1.41
CA PHE A 255 -3.99 -9.36 1.29
C PHE A 255 -3.79 -10.22 2.54
N GLY A 256 -3.27 -11.43 2.33
CA GLY A 256 -2.82 -12.31 3.40
C GLY A 256 -1.70 -11.67 4.22
N ARG A 257 -1.47 -12.18 5.44
CA ARG A 257 -0.55 -11.59 6.45
C ARG A 257 0.79 -11.12 5.87
N ASN A 258 1.39 -11.89 4.97
CA ASN A 258 2.70 -11.61 4.40
C ASN A 258 2.73 -10.39 3.49
N ARG A 259 1.61 -9.94 2.90
CA ARG A 259 1.54 -8.79 1.97
C ARG A 259 0.60 -7.69 2.47
N ARG A 260 -0.02 -7.89 3.63
CA ARG A 260 -0.98 -6.95 4.21
C ARG A 260 -0.38 -5.58 4.48
N ARG A 261 0.85 -5.51 4.99
CA ARG A 261 1.54 -4.26 5.31
C ARG A 261 2.73 -4.09 4.39
N VAL A 262 2.86 -2.90 3.81
CA VAL A 262 3.96 -2.51 2.95
C VAL A 262 4.56 -1.23 3.48
N PHE A 263 5.88 -1.11 3.43
CA PHE A 263 6.60 0.11 3.81
C PHE A 263 7.01 0.83 2.54
N VAL A 264 6.73 2.13 2.47
CA VAL A 264 6.97 2.97 1.29
C VAL A 264 7.85 4.14 1.72
N GLN A 265 9.09 4.18 1.24
CA GLN A 265 10.04 5.28 1.45
C GLN A 265 10.34 6.08 0.17
N ASP A 266 9.94 5.53 -0.99
CA ASP A 266 10.07 6.13 -2.31
C ASP A 266 8.74 6.02 -3.09
N VAL A 267 8.67 6.63 -4.28
CA VAL A 267 7.52 6.56 -5.17
C VAL A 267 7.97 6.27 -6.59
N LEU A 268 7.06 5.76 -7.42
CA LEU A 268 7.33 5.44 -8.82
C LEU A 268 7.52 6.73 -9.63
N GLU A 269 8.61 6.82 -10.39
CA GLU A 269 8.91 7.99 -11.22
C GLU A 269 7.93 8.11 -12.39
N HIS A 270 7.34 6.99 -12.83
CA HIS A 270 6.41 6.89 -13.95
C HIS A 270 4.97 6.52 -13.55
N GLY A 271 4.65 6.61 -12.26
CA GLY A 271 3.33 6.31 -11.69
C GLY A 271 2.31 7.46 -11.70
N ASP A 272 1.31 7.41 -10.82
CA ASP A 272 0.30 8.44 -10.63
C ASP A 272 0.96 9.80 -10.34
N THR A 273 0.50 10.83 -11.06
CA THR A 273 1.05 12.20 -11.08
C THR A 273 2.43 12.37 -11.74
N ALA A 274 3.02 11.30 -12.28
CA ALA A 274 4.24 11.37 -13.06
C ALA A 274 4.06 12.15 -14.37
N GLY A 275 5.07 12.96 -14.70
CA GLY A 275 5.17 13.67 -15.98
C GLY A 275 4.63 15.10 -16.03
N ARG A 276 4.03 15.67 -14.97
CA ARG A 276 3.70 17.12 -14.95
C ARG A 276 3.91 17.88 -13.63
N SER A 277 3.74 17.29 -12.45
CA SER A 277 3.90 18.04 -11.18
C SER A 277 5.08 17.59 -10.31
N ARG A 278 5.60 16.37 -10.48
CA ARG A 278 6.62 15.75 -9.58
C ARG A 278 6.26 15.84 -8.08
N ASN A 279 4.98 16.03 -7.75
CA ASN A 279 4.52 16.18 -6.37
C ASN A 279 3.72 14.93 -5.98
N ALA A 280 4.38 13.99 -5.32
CA ALA A 280 3.77 12.80 -4.76
C ALA A 280 2.76 13.17 -3.68
N ASP A 281 1.66 12.42 -3.66
CA ASP A 281 0.61 12.52 -2.65
C ASP A 281 0.22 11.11 -2.15
N LEU A 282 -0.90 11.00 -1.44
CA LEU A 282 -1.35 9.70 -0.94
C LEU A 282 -1.64 8.69 -2.07
N GLY A 283 -2.00 9.14 -3.27
CA GLY A 283 -2.19 8.28 -4.44
C GLY A 283 -0.90 7.56 -4.82
N SER A 284 0.20 8.31 -4.92
CA SER A 284 1.55 7.76 -5.19
C SER A 284 2.01 6.76 -4.11
N ILE A 285 1.68 7.02 -2.84
CA ILE A 285 1.98 6.11 -1.72
C ILE A 285 1.21 4.79 -1.85
N PHE A 286 -0.08 4.85 -2.17
CA PHE A 286 -0.89 3.64 -2.40
C PHE A 286 -0.41 2.87 -3.63
N GLU A 287 -0.09 3.55 -4.73
CA GLU A 287 0.38 2.94 -5.97
C GLU A 287 1.69 2.17 -5.75
N LYS A 288 2.70 2.81 -5.15
CA LYS A 288 3.97 2.12 -4.82
C LYS A 288 3.72 0.94 -3.88
N ALA A 289 2.89 1.11 -2.85
CA ALA A 289 2.59 0.01 -1.93
C ALA A 289 1.90 -1.17 -2.63
N PHE A 290 1.00 -0.88 -3.56
CA PHE A 290 0.31 -1.89 -4.34
C PHE A 290 1.29 -2.61 -5.27
N VAL A 291 2.16 -1.89 -5.98
CA VAL A 291 3.22 -2.46 -6.82
C VAL A 291 4.14 -3.39 -6.02
N GLN A 292 4.62 -2.98 -4.85
CA GLN A 292 5.44 -3.82 -3.97
C GLN A 292 4.71 -5.05 -3.41
N SER A 293 3.38 -5.06 -3.43
CA SER A 293 2.59 -6.23 -3.05
C SER A 293 2.55 -7.30 -4.15
N HIS A 294 3.03 -6.96 -5.35
CA HIS A 294 3.03 -7.81 -6.54
C HIS A 294 4.47 -8.22 -6.91
N MET A 295 4.69 -9.53 -7.07
CA MET A 295 6.04 -10.04 -7.35
C MET A 295 6.59 -9.58 -8.69
N GLY A 296 5.72 -9.27 -9.65
CA GLY A 296 6.10 -8.74 -10.96
C GLY A 296 6.32 -7.23 -11.01
N GLY A 297 6.19 -6.52 -9.88
CA GLY A 297 6.30 -5.06 -9.87
C GLY A 297 5.25 -4.39 -10.76
N THR A 298 5.69 -3.46 -11.61
CA THR A 298 4.85 -2.69 -12.54
C THR A 298 4.33 -3.50 -13.72
N ARG A 299 4.90 -4.69 -13.96
CA ARG A 299 4.59 -5.54 -15.12
C ARG A 299 3.13 -6.03 -15.09
N GLY A 300 2.71 -6.67 -16.18
CA GLY A 300 1.39 -7.29 -16.29
C GLY A 300 1.11 -8.36 -15.22
N LYS A 301 -0.16 -8.54 -14.86
CA LYS A 301 -0.61 -9.55 -13.90
C LYS A 301 -0.29 -10.98 -14.35
N PHE A 302 -0.37 -11.25 -15.65
CA PHE A 302 -0.04 -12.55 -16.23
C PHE A 302 1.08 -12.40 -17.26
N PRO A 303 2.10 -13.29 -17.27
CA PRO A 303 2.40 -14.35 -16.30
C PRO A 303 3.22 -13.86 -15.09
N THR A 304 3.57 -12.58 -15.04
CA THR A 304 4.59 -12.03 -14.12
C THR A 304 4.06 -11.75 -12.71
N TRP A 305 2.76 -11.86 -12.46
CA TRP A 305 2.13 -11.51 -11.18
C TRP A 305 2.43 -10.05 -10.77
N GLY A 306 2.49 -9.14 -11.75
CA GLY A 306 2.67 -7.71 -11.54
C GLY A 306 1.34 -6.98 -11.30
N ALA A 307 1.43 -5.69 -11.04
CA ALA A 307 0.31 -4.84 -10.65
C ALA A 307 -0.54 -4.32 -11.83
N SER A 308 -0.03 -4.38 -13.06
CA SER A 308 -0.74 -3.90 -14.25
C SER A 308 -1.78 -4.90 -14.75
N GLY A 309 -2.97 -4.41 -15.13
CA GLY A 309 -4.04 -5.22 -15.72
C GLY A 309 -4.73 -6.16 -14.73
N SER A 310 -5.63 -5.61 -13.91
CA SER A 310 -6.47 -6.37 -12.97
C SER A 310 -7.93 -5.91 -13.05
N LEU A 311 -8.83 -6.71 -12.46
CA LEU A 311 -10.24 -6.39 -12.32
C LEU A 311 -10.47 -5.49 -11.11
N SER A 312 -11.31 -4.48 -11.27
CA SER A 312 -11.62 -3.50 -10.23
C SER A 312 -12.21 -4.13 -8.95
N ALA A 313 -13.02 -5.19 -9.09
CA ALA A 313 -13.61 -5.93 -7.96
C ALA A 313 -12.56 -6.64 -7.08
N LEU A 314 -11.48 -7.14 -7.69
CA LEU A 314 -10.36 -7.72 -6.93
C LEU A 314 -9.62 -6.61 -6.18
N THR A 315 -9.35 -5.49 -6.84
CA THR A 315 -8.64 -4.36 -6.24
C THR A 315 -9.42 -3.72 -5.09
N MET A 316 -10.74 -3.57 -5.22
CA MET A 316 -11.61 -3.15 -4.11
C MET A 316 -11.63 -4.16 -2.96
N THR A 317 -11.50 -5.45 -3.25
CA THR A 317 -11.34 -6.48 -2.21
C THR A 317 -10.00 -6.34 -1.49
N ASP A 318 -8.92 -6.07 -2.23
CA ASP A 318 -7.57 -5.86 -1.67
C ASP A 318 -7.53 -4.62 -0.76
N ILE A 319 -8.13 -3.51 -1.20
CA ILE A 319 -8.23 -2.26 -0.45
C ILE A 319 -9.11 -2.40 0.80
N SER A 320 -10.27 -3.08 0.71
CA SER A 320 -11.24 -3.12 1.82
C SER A 320 -11.10 -4.31 2.76
N GLY A 321 -10.48 -5.40 2.29
CA GLY A 321 -10.57 -6.72 2.93
C GLY A 321 -11.97 -7.34 2.91
N LYS A 322 -12.91 -6.79 2.14
CA LYS A 322 -14.26 -7.33 1.97
C LYS A 322 -14.45 -7.79 0.55
N LEU A 323 -14.89 -9.04 0.39
CA LEU A 323 -15.19 -9.60 -0.92
C LEU A 323 -16.16 -8.70 -1.68
N THR A 324 -15.72 -8.27 -2.85
CA THR A 324 -16.45 -7.41 -3.77
C THR A 324 -16.65 -8.15 -5.08
N ALA A 325 -17.84 -8.04 -5.68
CA ALA A 325 -18.19 -8.73 -6.91
C ALA A 325 -18.74 -7.73 -7.93
N PRO A 326 -18.39 -7.86 -9.22
CA PRO A 326 -18.93 -7.02 -10.27
C PRO A 326 -20.39 -7.40 -10.55
N ILE A 327 -21.19 -6.41 -10.95
CA ILE A 327 -22.52 -6.60 -11.53
C ILE A 327 -22.34 -6.55 -13.04
N PRO A 328 -22.30 -7.70 -13.74
CA PRO A 328 -22.07 -7.72 -15.19
C PRO A 328 -23.21 -7.02 -15.91
N LEU A 329 -22.92 -6.31 -16.99
CA LEU A 329 -23.89 -5.61 -17.81
C LEU A 329 -24.39 -6.52 -18.94
N THR A 330 -25.68 -6.85 -18.85
CA THR A 330 -26.43 -7.67 -19.80
C THR A 330 -27.86 -7.15 -19.85
N ASN A 331 -28.63 -7.51 -20.88
CA ASN A 331 -30.04 -7.13 -20.97
C ASN A 331 -30.84 -7.48 -19.70
N SER A 332 -30.50 -8.56 -18.99
CA SER A 332 -31.15 -8.97 -17.74
C SER A 332 -30.68 -8.24 -16.49
N THR A 333 -29.50 -7.62 -16.51
CA THR A 333 -28.84 -7.05 -15.31
C THR A 333 -28.63 -5.55 -15.40
N ASN A 334 -28.81 -4.92 -16.56
CA ASN A 334 -28.65 -3.48 -16.78
C ASN A 334 -29.45 -2.63 -15.77
N ALA A 335 -30.72 -2.97 -15.54
CA ALA A 335 -31.55 -2.27 -14.56
C ALA A 335 -30.99 -2.40 -13.13
N ALA A 336 -30.53 -3.60 -12.75
CA ALA A 336 -29.95 -3.85 -11.44
C ALA A 336 -28.63 -3.07 -11.24
N ALA A 337 -27.77 -3.02 -12.26
CA ALA A 337 -26.52 -2.26 -12.23
C ALA A 337 -26.77 -0.75 -12.13
N MET A 338 -27.73 -0.22 -12.88
CA MET A 338 -28.16 1.18 -12.77
C MET A 338 -28.64 1.50 -11.35
N PHE A 339 -29.57 0.71 -10.80
CA PHE A 339 -30.07 0.94 -9.45
C PHE A 339 -28.96 0.83 -8.39
N ALA A 340 -28.03 -0.12 -8.56
CA ALA A 340 -26.90 -0.29 -7.66
C ALA A 340 -25.95 0.92 -7.70
N ALA A 341 -25.61 1.43 -8.89
CA ALA A 341 -24.78 2.61 -9.05
C ALA A 341 -25.43 3.85 -8.42
N ILE A 342 -26.70 4.13 -8.73
CA ILE A 342 -27.46 5.25 -8.17
C ILE A 342 -27.53 5.15 -6.65
N ALA A 343 -27.90 3.98 -6.11
CA ALA A 343 -27.99 3.77 -4.67
C ALA A 343 -26.63 3.93 -3.99
N ALA A 344 -25.56 3.43 -4.60
CA ALA A 344 -24.22 3.50 -4.04
C ALA A 344 -23.68 4.94 -4.02
N VAL A 345 -23.83 5.70 -5.10
CA VAL A 345 -23.50 7.13 -5.15
C VAL A 345 -24.29 7.90 -4.09
N ASN A 346 -25.60 7.69 -4.01
CA ASN A 346 -26.46 8.38 -3.02
C ASN A 346 -26.14 8.02 -1.57
N THR A 347 -25.64 6.81 -1.32
CA THR A 347 -25.25 6.35 0.02
C THR A 347 -23.76 6.55 0.31
N GLY A 348 -23.03 7.20 -0.60
CA GLY A 348 -21.62 7.52 -0.44
C GLY A 348 -20.67 6.32 -0.45
N LYS A 349 -21.07 5.21 -1.09
CA LYS A 349 -20.21 4.05 -1.30
C LYS A 349 -19.29 4.26 -2.51
N PRO A 350 -18.07 3.72 -2.49
CA PRO A 350 -17.18 3.77 -3.66
C PRO A 350 -17.75 2.92 -4.80
N VAL A 351 -17.77 3.47 -6.01
CA VAL A 351 -18.26 2.80 -7.22
C VAL A 351 -17.28 3.01 -8.37
N VAL A 352 -17.05 1.94 -9.13
CA VAL A 352 -16.28 1.96 -10.37
C VAL A 352 -17.04 1.20 -11.46
N ALA A 353 -16.69 1.46 -12.72
CA ALA A 353 -17.21 0.77 -13.87
C ALA A 353 -16.07 0.36 -14.80
N GLU A 354 -16.11 -0.86 -15.31
CA GLU A 354 -15.11 -1.38 -16.24
C GLU A 354 -15.67 -1.38 -17.66
N SER A 355 -14.90 -0.83 -18.60
CA SER A 355 -15.28 -0.82 -20.00
C SER A 355 -15.12 -2.20 -20.63
N GLY A 356 -15.92 -2.49 -21.65
CA GLY A 356 -15.86 -3.77 -22.35
C GLY A 356 -14.56 -3.99 -23.11
N LEU A 357 -14.36 -5.23 -23.59
CA LEU A 357 -13.25 -5.58 -24.49
C LEU A 357 -13.34 -4.87 -25.85
N VAL A 358 -14.56 -4.49 -26.26
CA VAL A 358 -14.83 -3.73 -27.48
C VAL A 358 -15.65 -2.52 -27.09
N THR A 359 -15.14 -1.34 -27.40
CA THR A 359 -15.74 -0.05 -27.10
C THR A 359 -15.80 0.81 -28.36
N GLY A 360 -16.62 1.86 -28.33
CA GLY A 360 -16.78 2.78 -29.45
C GLY A 360 -16.80 4.24 -29.01
N PRO A 361 -16.99 5.14 -29.98
CA PRO A 361 -17.25 6.53 -29.67
C PRO A 361 -18.61 6.68 -28.98
N ALA A 362 -18.68 7.56 -27.98
CA ALA A 362 -19.90 7.89 -27.25
C ALA A 362 -20.11 9.41 -27.24
N ASP A 363 -21.36 9.83 -27.37
CA ASP A 363 -21.76 11.22 -27.18
C ASP A 363 -22.02 11.44 -25.68
N VAL A 364 -21.28 12.38 -25.09
CA VAL A 364 -21.21 12.63 -23.65
C VAL A 364 -21.32 14.12 -23.37
N ILE A 365 -21.43 14.49 -22.10
CA ILE A 365 -21.37 15.87 -21.64
C ILE A 365 -20.08 16.05 -20.83
N VAL A 366 -19.23 16.98 -21.27
CA VAL A 366 -17.98 17.36 -20.58
C VAL A 366 -18.08 18.83 -20.21
N GLY A 367 -17.95 19.18 -18.92
CA GLY A 367 -18.07 20.57 -18.46
C GLY A 367 -19.41 21.25 -18.80
N GLY A 368 -20.47 20.49 -19.08
CA GLY A 368 -21.77 21.00 -19.53
C GLY A 368 -21.97 21.03 -21.04
N GLU A 369 -20.93 20.75 -21.84
CA GLU A 369 -20.98 20.82 -23.30
C GLU A 369 -21.06 19.43 -23.95
N PRO A 370 -21.93 19.23 -24.96
CA PRO A 370 -21.96 18.01 -25.76
C PRO A 370 -20.61 17.76 -26.44
N THR A 371 -20.02 16.61 -26.18
CA THR A 371 -18.69 16.21 -26.64
C THR A 371 -18.72 14.75 -27.09
N ARG A 372 -17.91 14.39 -28.07
CA ARG A 372 -17.76 13.00 -28.51
C ARG A 372 -16.41 12.46 -28.05
N ILE A 373 -16.42 11.41 -27.24
CA ILE A 373 -15.20 10.75 -26.74
C ILE A 373 -15.09 9.34 -27.32
N GLN A 374 -13.87 8.81 -27.37
CA GLN A 374 -13.59 7.40 -27.58
C GLN A 374 -13.45 6.73 -26.21
N VAL A 375 -14.34 5.81 -25.86
CA VAL A 375 -14.22 5.05 -24.62
C VAL A 375 -13.05 4.08 -24.75
N SER A 376 -12.12 4.08 -23.79
CA SER A 376 -10.97 3.18 -23.78
C SER A 376 -11.44 1.77 -23.43
N SER A 377 -10.99 0.75 -24.15
CA SER A 377 -11.36 -0.65 -23.91
C SER A 377 -10.57 -1.26 -22.75
N SER A 378 -11.16 -2.19 -22.01
CA SER A 378 -10.52 -2.87 -20.87
C SER A 378 -9.94 -1.90 -19.83
N HIS A 379 -10.69 -0.86 -19.51
CA HIS A 379 -10.26 0.28 -18.71
C HIS A 379 -11.27 0.57 -17.60
N VAL A 380 -10.78 0.94 -16.42
CA VAL A 380 -11.63 1.18 -15.24
C VAL A 380 -11.82 2.67 -15.02
N TYR A 381 -13.07 3.07 -14.81
CA TYR A 381 -13.49 4.44 -14.56
C TYR A 381 -14.08 4.57 -13.15
N THR A 382 -13.86 5.71 -12.50
CA THR A 382 -14.56 6.04 -11.25
C THR A 382 -15.98 6.47 -11.58
N VAL A 383 -16.99 5.96 -10.88
CA VAL A 383 -18.37 6.50 -10.95
C VAL A 383 -18.51 7.57 -9.87
N VAL A 384 -18.61 8.83 -10.28
CA VAL A 384 -18.69 9.99 -9.37
C VAL A 384 -20.11 10.56 -9.26
N GLY A 385 -21.00 10.16 -10.16
CA GLY A 385 -22.41 10.55 -10.17
C GLY A 385 -23.25 9.52 -10.91
N ALA A 386 -24.51 9.34 -10.51
CA ALA A 386 -25.46 8.49 -11.21
C ALA A 386 -26.89 8.90 -10.86
N ASP A 387 -27.76 9.03 -11.86
CA ASP A 387 -29.18 9.34 -11.69
C ASP A 387 -30.04 8.59 -12.74
N GLY A 388 -31.32 8.94 -12.86
CA GLY A 388 -32.22 8.29 -13.83
C GLY A 388 -31.89 8.58 -15.30
N ASN A 389 -31.14 9.65 -15.59
CA ASN A 389 -30.79 10.08 -16.94
C ASN A 389 -29.47 9.49 -17.42
N GLY A 390 -28.53 9.25 -16.50
CA GLY A 390 -27.23 8.70 -16.86
C GLY A 390 -26.26 8.52 -15.71
N VAL A 391 -24.99 8.40 -16.09
CA VAL A 391 -23.87 8.18 -15.17
C VAL A 391 -22.75 9.18 -15.49
N THR A 392 -22.14 9.72 -14.44
CA THR A 392 -20.97 10.58 -14.50
C THR A 392 -19.75 9.79 -14.06
N LEU A 393 -18.75 9.75 -14.93
CA LEU A 393 -17.55 8.94 -14.83
C LEU A 393 -16.31 9.83 -14.86
N THR A 394 -15.26 9.43 -14.14
CA THR A 394 -13.93 10.06 -14.22
C THR A 394 -12.91 9.04 -14.69
N ASN A 395 -12.19 9.38 -15.77
CA ASN A 395 -11.10 8.57 -16.30
C ASN A 395 -9.83 8.76 -15.46
N PRO A 396 -9.22 7.69 -14.91
CA PRO A 396 -8.00 7.79 -14.12
C PRO A 396 -6.79 8.31 -14.93
N TRP A 397 -6.83 8.33 -16.26
CA TRP A 397 -5.80 8.99 -17.08
C TRP A 397 -5.76 10.53 -16.91
N GLY A 398 -6.74 11.11 -16.23
CA GLY A 398 -6.88 12.56 -16.10
C GLY A 398 -7.31 13.26 -17.39
N HIS A 399 -7.72 12.51 -18.41
CA HIS A 399 -8.27 13.02 -19.67
C HIS A 399 -9.11 11.93 -20.37
N ASN A 400 -9.87 12.33 -21.39
CA ASN A 400 -10.48 11.41 -22.36
C ASN A 400 -10.01 11.75 -23.77
N ASP A 401 -9.78 10.71 -24.58
CA ASP A 401 -9.46 10.89 -25.99
C ASP A 401 -10.74 11.07 -26.80
N ALA A 402 -10.71 11.99 -27.77
CA ALA A 402 -11.72 12.16 -28.78
C ALA A 402 -11.38 11.28 -30.01
N PRO A 403 -12.37 10.92 -30.85
CA PRO A 403 -12.13 10.07 -32.02
C PRO A 403 -11.12 10.64 -33.04
N ASN A 404 -10.86 11.95 -33.00
CA ASN A 404 -9.88 12.65 -33.84
C ASN A 404 -8.46 12.72 -33.19
N GLY A 405 -8.26 12.10 -32.03
CA GLY A 405 -7.00 12.12 -31.28
C GLY A 405 -6.79 13.33 -30.37
N SER A 406 -7.72 14.29 -30.29
CA SER A 406 -7.63 15.38 -29.31
C SER A 406 -8.02 14.92 -27.90
N ARG A 407 -7.54 15.61 -26.87
CA ARG A 407 -7.88 15.29 -25.47
C ARG A 407 -8.92 16.25 -24.90
N THR A 408 -9.78 15.73 -24.04
CA THR A 408 -10.83 16.45 -23.30
C THR A 408 -10.72 16.17 -21.81
N GLU A 409 -11.48 16.87 -20.97
CA GLU A 409 -11.43 16.70 -19.51
C GLU A 409 -11.77 15.26 -19.07
N ALA A 410 -11.23 14.85 -17.93
CA ALA A 410 -11.33 13.47 -17.42
C ALA A 410 -12.76 13.05 -17.05
N THR A 411 -13.58 13.99 -16.60
CA THR A 411 -14.92 13.74 -16.08
C THR A 411 -15.97 14.02 -17.14
N PHE A 412 -16.86 13.07 -17.37
CA PHE A 412 -17.93 13.18 -18.37
C PHE A 412 -19.20 12.50 -17.88
N THR A 413 -20.35 12.93 -18.40
CA THR A 413 -21.64 12.30 -18.16
C THR A 413 -22.15 11.66 -19.45
N MET A 414 -22.65 10.43 -19.37
CA MET A 414 -23.23 9.71 -20.52
C MET A 414 -24.58 9.09 -20.17
N SER A 415 -25.40 8.86 -21.19
CA SER A 415 -26.69 8.17 -21.02
C SER A 415 -26.49 6.71 -20.60
N TRP A 416 -27.46 6.14 -19.89
CA TRP A 416 -27.44 4.70 -19.57
C TRP A 416 -27.36 3.81 -20.81
N ARG A 417 -27.99 4.24 -21.92
CA ARG A 417 -27.92 3.50 -23.19
C ARG A 417 -26.49 3.40 -23.69
N ASP A 418 -25.77 4.52 -23.73
CA ASP A 418 -24.39 4.54 -24.24
C ASP A 418 -23.43 3.90 -23.25
N PHE A 419 -23.72 3.99 -21.95
CA PHE A 419 -23.02 3.23 -20.91
C PHE A 419 -23.14 1.72 -21.12
N PHE A 420 -24.36 1.17 -21.26
CA PHE A 420 -24.56 -0.27 -21.49
C PHE A 420 -24.00 -0.77 -22.83
N ALA A 421 -23.79 0.13 -23.79
CA ALA A 421 -23.16 -0.20 -25.06
C ALA A 421 -21.62 -0.30 -24.97
N ASN A 422 -20.99 0.34 -23.98
CA ASN A 422 -19.53 0.46 -23.87
C ASN A 422 -18.93 -0.18 -22.61
N PHE A 423 -19.73 -0.45 -21.58
CA PHE A 423 -19.26 -0.96 -20.30
C PHE A 423 -19.64 -2.42 -20.09
N GLY A 424 -18.75 -3.16 -19.41
CA GLY A 424 -18.89 -4.58 -19.10
C GLY A 424 -19.48 -4.83 -17.70
N ASP A 425 -19.22 -3.97 -16.73
CA ASP A 425 -19.75 -4.11 -15.37
C ASP A 425 -19.81 -2.79 -14.58
N VAL A 426 -20.52 -2.86 -13.45
CA VAL A 426 -20.43 -1.92 -12.34
C VAL A 426 -20.00 -2.67 -11.09
N THR A 427 -19.06 -2.11 -10.35
CA THR A 427 -18.58 -2.67 -9.09
C THR A 427 -18.80 -1.67 -7.95
N VAL A 428 -19.49 -2.11 -6.89
CA VAL A 428 -19.75 -1.31 -5.68
C VAL A 428 -18.87 -1.82 -4.54
N GLY A 429 -17.92 -1.00 -4.12
CA GLY A 429 -17.01 -1.30 -3.02
C GLY A 429 -17.64 -1.07 -1.65
N ARG A 430 -16.83 -1.30 -0.61
CA ARG A 430 -17.24 -1.18 0.79
C ARG A 430 -16.25 -0.33 1.57
N VAL A 431 -16.78 0.52 2.45
CA VAL A 431 -16.04 1.18 3.53
C VAL A 431 -16.31 0.35 4.80
N PRO A 432 -15.32 -0.42 5.32
CA PRO A 432 -15.51 -1.35 6.44
C PRO A 432 -15.90 -0.72 7.77
#